data_AF-A0A2M8KSH5-F1
#
_entry.id   AF-A0A2M8KSH5-F1
#
_cell.length_a   1.000
_cell.length_b   1.000
_cell.length_c   1.000
_cell.angle_alpha   90.00
_cell.angle_beta   90.00
_cell.angle_gamma   90.00
#
_symmetry.space_group_name_H-M   'P 1'
#
loop_
_entity.id
_entity.type
_entity.pdbx_description
1 polymer ?
#
loop_
_entity_poly.entity_id
_entity_poly.type
_entity_poly.pdbx_seq_one_letter_code
_entity_poly.pdbx_strand_id
1 'polypeptide(L)' 'MANNKVGKRISLLRKQKKISQEELAFRAHVDRTYISRIESAGANPSLRLLAKIARRLDVSVAELLKDVK' A
#
# COMPACT_ATOMS: atom_id res chain seq x y z
N MET A 1 8.98 -16.41 -7.24
CA MET A 1 9.07 -15.49 -6.08
C MET A 1 8.79 -14.09 -6.58
N ALA A 2 7.55 -13.61 -6.46
CA ALA A 2 7.16 -12.34 -7.06
C ALA A 2 7.80 -11.15 -6.31
N ASN A 3 8.45 -10.27 -7.05
CA ASN A 3 9.14 -9.09 -6.55
C ASN A 3 8.11 -8.04 -6.06
N ASN A 4 7.63 -8.17 -4.81
CA ASN A 4 6.61 -7.29 -4.23
C ASN A 4 7.17 -5.92 -3.81
N LYS A 5 7.78 -5.19 -4.76
CA LYS A 5 8.36 -3.86 -4.49
C LYS A 5 7.30 -2.84 -4.08
N VAL A 6 6.13 -2.88 -4.73
CA VAL A 6 5.00 -1.99 -4.45
C VAL A 6 4.45 -2.19 -3.04
N GLY A 7 4.22 -3.46 -2.63
CA GLY A 7 3.76 -3.76 -1.28
C GLY A 7 4.73 -3.30 -0.19
N LYS A 8 6.03 -3.50 -0.42
CA LYS A 8 7.08 -2.99 0.48
C LYS A 8 7.08 -1.47 0.55
N ARG A 9 6.93 -0.78 -0.59
CA ARG A 9 6.86 0.69 -0.67
C ARG A 9 5.63 1.23 0.07
N ILE A 10 4.46 0.62 -0.11
CA ILE A 10 3.23 0.95 0.63
C ILE A 10 3.45 0.78 2.14
N SER A 11 4.04 -0.35 2.56
CA SER A 11 4.33 -0.60 3.99
C SER A 11 5.28 0.44 4.58
N LEU A 12 6.31 0.83 3.84
CA LEU A 12 7.28 1.85 4.24
C LEU A 12 6.61 3.23 4.40
N LEU A 13 5.85 3.69 3.40
CA LEU A 13 5.15 4.97 3.45
C LEU A 13 4.08 4.99 4.55
N ARG A 14 3.37 3.87 4.75
CA ARG A 14 2.41 3.70 5.86
C ARG A 14 3.08 3.88 7.22
N LYS A 15 4.24 3.24 7.43
CA LYS A 15 5.02 3.38 8.67
C LYS A 15 5.54 4.81 8.87
N GLN A 16 5.97 5.49 7.80
CA GLN A 16 6.39 6.90 7.87
C GLN A 16 5.24 7.83 8.29
N LYS A 17 4.02 7.54 7.84
CA LYS A 17 2.80 8.25 8.27
C LYS A 17 2.27 7.79 9.63
N LYS A 18 2.95 6.85 10.31
CA LYS A 18 2.61 6.33 11.65
C LYS A 18 1.19 5.76 11.77
N ILE A 19 0.65 5.17 10.70
CA ILE A 19 -0.68 4.53 10.72
C ILE A 19 -0.56 2.99 10.68
N SER A 20 -1.51 2.29 11.29
CA SER A 20 -1.57 0.83 11.25
C SER A 20 -2.13 0.31 9.92
N GLN A 21 -1.99 -1.00 9.65
CA GLN A 21 -2.64 -1.63 8.48
C GLN A 21 -4.16 -1.53 8.56
N GLU A 22 -4.70 -1.60 9.77
CA GLU A 22 -6.13 -1.48 10.05
C GLU A 22 -6.64 -0.07 9.78
N GLU A 23 -5.88 0.94 10.20
CA GLU A 23 -6.18 2.34 9.89
C GLU A 23 -6.11 2.63 8.38
N LEU A 24 -5.10 2.10 7.68
CA LEU A 24 -5.02 2.23 6.22
C LEU A 24 -6.20 1.53 5.53
N ALA A 25 -6.58 0.35 5.99
CA ALA A 25 -7.70 -0.42 5.45
C ALA A 25 -9.03 0.32 5.63
N PHE A 26 -9.27 0.83 6.84
CA PHE A 26 -10.42 1.66 7.18
C PHE A 26 -10.49 2.90 6.27
N ARG A 27 -9.40 3.67 6.16
CA ARG A 27 -9.34 4.86 5.30
C ARG A 27 -9.50 4.54 3.81
N ALA A 28 -9.00 3.40 3.35
CA ALA A 28 -9.09 2.97 1.95
C ALA A 28 -10.42 2.26 1.62
N HIS A 29 -11.29 2.02 2.62
CA HIS A 29 -12.51 1.25 2.52
C HIS A 29 -12.27 -0.13 1.90
N VAL A 30 -11.31 -0.85 2.49
CA VAL A 30 -10.98 -2.25 2.12
C VAL A 30 -10.76 -3.07 3.38
N ASP A 31 -10.74 -4.39 3.21
CA ASP A 31 -10.44 -5.30 4.32
C ASP A 31 -8.96 -5.21 4.75
N ARG A 32 -8.71 -5.27 6.06
CA ARG A 32 -7.35 -5.28 6.64
C ARG A 32 -6.50 -6.44 6.10
N THR A 33 -7.11 -7.61 5.91
CA THR A 33 -6.42 -8.78 5.33
C THR A 33 -5.95 -8.50 3.90
N TYR A 34 -6.67 -7.66 3.16
CA TYR A 34 -6.26 -7.27 1.81
C TYR A 34 -5.08 -6.31 1.82
N ILE A 35 -5.06 -5.33 2.73
CA ILE A 35 -3.86 -4.49 2.96
C ILE A 35 -2.66 -5.35 3.38
N SER A 36 -2.86 -6.30 4.30
CA SER A 36 -1.81 -7.23 4.71
C SER A 36 -1.27 -8.04 3.52
N ARG A 37 -2.14 -8.59 2.67
CA ARG A 37 -1.75 -9.32 1.45
C ARG A 37 -1.00 -8.45 0.45
N ILE A 38 -1.39 -7.19 0.30
CA ILE A 38 -0.67 -6.22 -0.55
C ILE A 38 0.74 -6.01 0.01
N GLU A 39 0.89 -5.76 1.31
CA GLU A 39 2.19 -5.48 1.93
C GLU A 39 3.12 -6.71 1.99
N SER A 40 2.57 -7.92 2.17
CA SER A 40 3.35 -9.14 2.47
C SER A 40 3.45 -10.17 1.34
N ALA A 41 2.42 -10.31 0.49
CA ALA A 41 2.23 -11.52 -0.32
C ALA A 41 2.17 -11.28 -1.85
N GLY A 42 2.56 -10.11 -2.35
CA GLY A 42 2.62 -9.87 -3.80
C GLY A 42 1.24 -9.85 -4.46
N ALA A 43 0.22 -9.36 -3.74
CA ALA A 43 -1.07 -9.10 -4.37
C ALA A 43 -0.88 -8.13 -5.55
N ASN A 44 -1.70 -8.29 -6.60
CA ASN A 44 -1.77 -7.36 -7.73
C ASN A 44 -2.94 -6.39 -7.50
N PRO A 45 -2.77 -5.32 -6.69
CA PRO A 45 -3.82 -4.35 -6.46
C PRO A 45 -4.18 -3.65 -7.78
N SER A 46 -5.47 -3.46 -8.03
CA SER A 46 -5.90 -2.66 -9.18
C SER A 46 -5.37 -1.22 -9.06
N LEU A 47 -5.20 -0.55 -10.20
CA LEU A 47 -4.83 0.87 -10.22
C LEU A 47 -5.78 1.74 -9.39
N ARG A 48 -7.08 1.39 -9.37
CA ARG A 48 -8.10 2.07 -8.56
C ARG A 48 -7.79 1.98 -7.06
N LEU A 49 -7.33 0.82 -6.59
CA LEU A 49 -6.94 0.65 -5.21
C LEU A 49 -5.64 1.36 -4.87
N LEU A 50 -4.64 1.28 -5.76
CA LEU A 50 -3.40 2.05 -5.60
C LEU A 50 -3.68 3.56 -5.50
N ALA A 51 -4.59 4.08 -6.31
CA ALA A 51 -5.03 5.48 -6.24
C ALA A 51 -5.77 5.83 -4.94
N LYS A 52 -6.51 4.89 -4.34
CA LYS A 52 -7.10 5.07 -3.00
C LYS A 52 -6.00 5.11 -1.93
N ILE A 53 -5.10 4.14 -1.94
CA ILE A 53 -4.00 4.03 -0.97
C ILE A 53 -3.10 5.27 -1.06
N ALA A 54 -2.73 5.69 -2.27
CA ALA A 54 -1.90 6.87 -2.51
C ALA A 54 -2.53 8.13 -1.90
N ARG A 55 -3.83 8.37 -2.14
CA ARG A 55 -4.56 9.49 -1.53
C ARG A 55 -4.58 9.43 0.00
N ARG A 56 -4.67 8.25 0.60
CA ARG A 56 -4.68 8.11 2.07
C ARG A 56 -3.30 8.21 2.70
N LEU A 57 -2.27 7.87 1.94
CA LEU A 57 -0.87 8.07 2.30
C LEU A 57 -0.34 9.43 1.89
N ASP A 58 -1.18 10.31 1.30
CA ASP A 58 -0.81 11.66 0.88
C ASP A 58 0.46 11.66 -0.02
N VAL A 59 0.41 10.79 -1.03
CA VAL A 59 1.45 10.63 -2.05
C VAL A 59 0.81 10.41 -3.42
N SER A 60 1.61 10.52 -4.48
CA SER A 60 1.17 10.12 -5.82
C SER A 60 1.19 8.60 -5.99
N VAL A 61 0.44 8.07 -6.96
CA VAL A 61 0.54 6.64 -7.34
C VAL A 61 1.96 6.31 -7.82
N ALA A 62 2.64 7.25 -8.47
CA ALA A 62 4.02 7.07 -8.91
C ALA A 62 4.98 6.84 -7.73
N GLU A 63 4.78 7.50 -6.59
CA GLU A 63 5.55 7.24 -5.37
C GLU A 63 5.37 5.83 -4.81
N LEU A 64 4.21 5.21 -5.02
CA LEU A 64 3.97 3.81 -4.63
C LEU A 64 4.70 2.81 -5.55
N LEU A 65 4.96 3.21 -6.80
CA LEU A 65 5.61 2.38 -7.82
C LEU A 65 7.13 2.59 -7.90
N LYS A 66 7.67 3.61 -7.20
CA LYS A 66 9.12 3.82 -7.14
C LYS A 66 9.83 2.63 -6.50
N ASP A 67 10.93 2.24 -7.12
CA ASP A 67 11.79 1.19 -6.61
C ASP A 67 12.35 1.56 -5.23
N VAL A 68 12.24 0.62 -4.30
CA VAL A 68 12.95 0.67 -3.01
C VAL A 68 14.38 0.24 -3.31
N LYS A 69 15.34 1.18 -3.31
CA LYS A 69 16.77 0.88 -3.36
C LYS A 69 17.22 0.19 -2.07
#